data_AF-A0A845LNQ0-F1
#
_entry.id   AF-A0A845LNQ0-F1
#
_cell.length_a   1.000
_cell.length_b   1.000
_cell.length_c   1.000
_cell.angle_alpha   90.00
_cell.angle_beta   90.00
_cell.angle_gamma   90.00
#
_symmetry.space_group_name_H-M   'P 1'
#
loop_
_entity.id
_entity.type
_entity.pdbx_description
1 polymer ?
#
loop_
_entity_poly.entity_id
_entity_poly.type
_entity_poly.pdbx_seq_one_letter_code
_entity_poly.pdbx_strand_id
1 'polypeptide(L)'
;MSKDIHAVPEYGSLHIDGYRLSEAEREYLQGLAVIEDRKGQERRFVVRELRTGLHLEATCWVGAIELERIRIVIEPKFHRGFAALLEMIAFIEGIPFHRRWESQSAHGKSDLMELFTRLYLDALNDLLKRGVVKEYVTEEDNLRLLRGRPDFVVNLQKNPASPDRIYCRYDELVTDIPENQVLLTALEAASRYRLAPATGQRLNRFRAEWEILCQPYREAQWPLFHYHRLNRHYQQAHRLAGYLFRQVATENLFRYHDRSFYSLLLNMNELFEDFVREVLRRYLPGRFRVSAQTKVRDAILSGGKTYRQVIPDLLVTEATSGTVLVLDTKYKNYGQKPVDTADIFQLAFYAQRFQSVPGQGHTSIILYPRYANQPARNDEAIDLLPGREHFGRLWVRDVPIEELLRLVRVGEREELARQALRLIGAG
;
A
#
# COMPACT_ATOMS: atom_id res chain seq x y z
N MET A 1 21.38 -23.94 2.83
CA MET A 1 20.41 -24.99 3.22
C MET A 1 19.01 -24.52 2.83
N SER A 2 18.15 -25.41 2.32
CA SER A 2 16.76 -25.04 2.06
C SER A 2 16.02 -24.90 3.39
N LYS A 3 15.44 -23.73 3.66
CA LYS A 3 14.59 -23.52 4.84
C LYS A 3 13.25 -24.23 4.67
N ASP A 4 12.67 -24.69 5.78
CA ASP A 4 11.34 -25.30 5.79
C ASP A 4 10.27 -24.23 5.62
N ILE A 5 9.30 -24.48 4.75
CA ILE A 5 8.23 -23.53 4.41
C ILE A 5 6.94 -24.00 5.06
N HIS A 6 6.35 -23.15 5.90
CA HIS A 6 5.05 -23.37 6.49
C HIS A 6 4.07 -22.34 5.97
N ALA A 7 2.94 -22.80 5.42
CA ALA A 7 1.90 -21.93 4.86
C ALA A 7 0.66 -21.94 5.76
N VAL A 8 0.02 -20.78 5.88
CA VAL A 8 -1.24 -20.59 6.59
C VAL A 8 -2.10 -19.61 5.78
N PRO A 9 -3.40 -19.86 5.59
CA PRO A 9 -4.26 -18.85 4.97
C PRO A 9 -4.45 -17.66 5.93
N GLU A 10 -4.72 -16.46 5.40
CA GLU A 10 -5.21 -15.33 6.22
C GLU A 10 -6.42 -15.75 7.09
N TYR A 11 -6.49 -15.24 8.32
CA TYR A 11 -7.42 -15.68 9.38
C TYR A 11 -7.32 -17.16 9.78
N GLY A 12 -6.32 -17.89 9.29
CA GLY A 12 -6.00 -19.25 9.71
C GLY A 12 -5.01 -19.29 10.88
N SER A 13 -4.77 -20.49 11.38
CA SER A 13 -3.73 -20.75 12.38
C SER A 13 -2.82 -21.89 11.93
N LEU A 14 -1.59 -21.86 12.43
CA LEU A 14 -0.54 -22.81 12.13
C LEU A 14 0.23 -23.13 13.41
N HIS A 15 0.50 -24.42 13.61
CA HIS A 15 1.42 -24.90 14.64
C HIS A 15 2.65 -25.51 13.96
N ILE A 16 3.84 -25.12 14.43
CA ILE A 16 5.13 -25.62 13.94
C ILE A 16 5.78 -26.41 15.08
N ASP A 17 5.66 -27.72 15.00
CA ASP A 17 6.10 -28.66 16.02
C ASP A 17 7.60 -28.53 16.29
N GLY A 18 7.97 -28.46 17.57
CA GLY A 18 9.36 -28.44 18.03
C GLY A 18 10.14 -27.16 17.72
N TYR A 19 9.56 -26.17 17.03
CA TYR A 19 10.26 -24.91 16.75
C TYR A 19 10.33 -24.03 17.99
N ARG A 20 11.56 -23.75 18.45
CA ARG A 20 11.84 -22.82 19.55
C ARG A 20 12.48 -21.57 19.00
N LEU A 21 11.98 -20.42 19.42
CA LEU A 21 12.48 -19.12 18.99
C LEU A 21 13.78 -18.80 19.73
N SER A 22 14.80 -18.40 18.98
CA SER A 22 15.92 -17.66 19.56
C SER A 22 15.43 -16.32 20.13
N GLU A 23 16.24 -15.69 21.00
CA GLU A 23 15.94 -14.37 21.53
C GLU A 23 15.71 -13.33 20.42
N ALA A 24 16.59 -13.33 19.42
CA ALA A 24 16.50 -12.43 18.28
C ALA A 24 15.24 -12.68 17.42
N GLU A 25 14.84 -13.93 17.19
CA GLU A 25 13.58 -14.23 16.49
C GLU A 25 12.36 -13.80 17.31
N ARG A 26 12.42 -13.93 18.63
CA ARG A 26 11.33 -13.51 19.53
C ARG A 26 11.13 -12.00 19.48
N GLU A 27 12.21 -11.23 19.59
CA GLU A 27 12.18 -9.77 19.48
C GLU A 27 11.69 -9.33 18.10
N TYR A 28 12.23 -9.93 17.03
CA TYR A 28 11.82 -9.65 15.65
C TYR A 28 10.33 -9.89 15.43
N LEU A 29 9.81 -11.06 15.83
CA LEU A 29 8.39 -11.39 15.67
C LEU A 29 7.49 -10.51 16.54
N GLN A 30 7.91 -10.13 17.75
CA GLN A 30 7.15 -9.22 18.61
C GLN A 30 7.04 -7.82 17.99
N GLY A 31 8.15 -7.28 17.47
CA GLY A 31 8.16 -6.00 16.77
C GLY A 31 7.40 -6.02 15.44
N LEU A 32 7.30 -7.18 14.79
CA LEU A 32 6.57 -7.35 13.54
C LEU A 32 5.06 -7.61 13.76
N ALA A 33 4.68 -8.27 14.85
CA ALA A 33 3.31 -8.72 15.09
C ALA A 33 2.32 -7.57 15.32
N VAL A 34 2.78 -6.43 15.86
CA VAL A 34 1.93 -5.28 16.19
C VAL A 34 2.52 -4.04 15.54
N ILE A 35 1.66 -3.30 14.84
CA ILE A 35 1.99 -1.94 14.39
C ILE A 35 1.17 -0.92 15.16
N GLU A 36 1.80 0.20 15.45
CA GLU A 36 1.13 1.39 15.94
C GLU A 36 0.93 2.35 14.77
N ASP A 37 -0.32 2.61 14.44
CA ASP A 37 -0.69 3.60 13.44
C ASP A 37 -1.52 4.73 14.09
N ARG A 38 -1.99 5.68 13.26
CA ARG A 38 -2.83 6.79 13.76
C ARG A 38 -4.23 6.33 14.21
N LYS A 39 -4.67 5.12 13.85
CA LYS A 39 -5.96 4.52 14.20
C LYS A 39 -5.88 3.63 15.46
N GLY A 40 -4.68 3.24 15.89
CA GLY A 40 -4.41 2.50 17.13
C GLY A 40 -3.36 1.41 16.95
N GLN A 41 -3.40 0.41 17.83
CA GLN A 41 -2.60 -0.81 17.67
C GLN A 41 -3.34 -1.78 16.74
N GLU A 42 -2.73 -2.12 15.60
CA GLU A 42 -3.21 -3.16 14.70
C GLU A 42 -2.29 -4.38 14.78
N ARG A 43 -2.89 -5.58 14.89
CA ARG A 43 -2.15 -6.84 14.92
C ARG A 43 -2.04 -7.42 13.51
N ARG A 44 -0.81 -7.59 13.02
CA ARG A 44 -0.50 -8.30 11.77
C ARG A 44 -0.72 -9.82 11.91
N PHE A 45 -0.36 -10.37 13.06
CA PHE A 45 -0.57 -11.77 13.44
C PHE A 45 -0.46 -11.90 14.95
N VAL A 46 -0.90 -13.02 15.50
CA VAL A 46 -0.64 -13.41 16.90
C VAL A 46 0.35 -14.54 16.90
N VAL A 47 1.42 -14.42 17.69
CA VAL A 47 2.42 -15.47 17.88
C VAL A 47 2.46 -15.89 19.34
N ARG A 48 2.52 -17.21 19.58
CA ARG A 48 2.66 -17.80 20.92
C ARG A 48 3.68 -18.93 20.88
N GLU A 49 4.66 -18.89 21.78
CA GLU A 49 5.58 -20.01 21.98
C GLU A 49 4.95 -20.99 22.99
N LEU A 50 4.59 -22.19 22.52
CA LEU A 50 3.99 -23.24 23.32
C LEU A 50 5.06 -24.28 23.69
N ARG A 51 4.76 -25.14 24.67
CA ARG A 51 5.65 -26.27 25.02
C ARG A 51 5.93 -27.20 23.84
N THR A 52 4.97 -27.33 22.93
CA THR A 52 5.00 -28.22 21.76
C THR A 52 5.64 -27.59 20.53
N GLY A 53 5.79 -26.26 20.48
CA GLY A 53 6.31 -25.57 19.31
C GLY A 53 5.77 -24.14 19.17
N LEU A 54 5.94 -23.57 17.98
CA LEU A 54 5.50 -22.21 17.66
C LEU A 54 4.07 -22.22 17.13
N HIS A 55 3.18 -21.41 17.71
CA HIS A 55 1.82 -21.20 17.22
C HIS A 55 1.67 -19.80 16.64
N LEU A 56 1.10 -19.69 15.45
CA LEU A 56 0.80 -18.43 14.77
C LEU A 56 -0.66 -18.39 14.32
N GLU A 57 -1.34 -17.27 14.57
CA GLU A 57 -2.68 -16.96 14.08
C GLU A 57 -2.59 -15.74 13.16
N ALA A 58 -2.92 -15.90 11.88
CA ALA A 58 -2.90 -14.84 10.91
C ALA A 58 -4.13 -13.92 11.05
N THR A 59 -4.00 -12.64 10.69
CA THR A 59 -5.13 -11.71 10.60
C THR A 59 -5.44 -11.40 9.12
N CYS A 60 -5.75 -10.14 8.78
CA CYS A 60 -5.93 -9.65 7.41
C CYS A 60 -4.60 -9.37 6.69
N TRP A 61 -3.46 -9.58 7.34
CA TRP A 61 -2.16 -9.36 6.72
C TRP A 61 -1.69 -10.61 6.00
N VAL A 62 -1.23 -10.44 4.76
CA VAL A 62 -0.73 -11.54 3.90
C VAL A 62 0.72 -11.30 3.53
N GLY A 63 1.45 -12.38 3.25
CA GLY A 63 2.82 -12.30 2.74
C GLY A 63 3.75 -13.32 3.34
N ALA A 64 4.99 -12.93 3.61
CA ALA A 64 6.01 -13.86 4.10
C ALA A 64 6.85 -13.27 5.23
N ILE A 65 7.20 -14.14 6.17
CA ILE A 65 8.09 -13.87 7.29
C ILE A 65 9.25 -14.87 7.21
N GLU A 66 10.46 -14.36 7.05
CA GLU A 66 11.66 -15.17 7.04
C GLU A 66 12.32 -15.17 8.42
N LEU A 67 12.50 -16.38 8.97
CA LEU A 67 13.25 -16.64 10.19
C LEU A 67 14.55 -17.39 9.85
N GLU A 68 15.33 -17.78 10.85
CA GLU A 68 16.67 -18.36 10.62
C GLU A 68 16.58 -19.69 9.85
N ARG A 69 15.67 -20.57 10.27
CA ARG A 69 15.55 -21.94 9.75
C ARG A 69 14.25 -22.20 8.99
N ILE A 70 13.23 -21.39 9.25
CA ILE A 70 11.91 -21.55 8.66
C ILE A 70 11.46 -20.29 7.94
N ARG A 71 10.49 -20.48 7.07
CA ARG A 71 9.73 -19.42 6.42
C ARG A 71 8.25 -19.63 6.68
N ILE A 72 7.58 -18.59 7.15
CA ILE A 72 6.13 -18.60 7.32
C ILE A 72 5.50 -17.79 6.20
N VAL A 73 4.56 -18.40 5.48
CA VAL A 73 3.83 -17.78 4.37
C VAL A 73 2.36 -17.64 4.76
N ILE A 74 1.87 -16.41 4.81
CA ILE A 74 0.46 -16.10 5.03
C ILE A 74 -0.20 -15.89 3.66
N GLU A 75 -0.94 -16.89 3.18
CA GLU A 75 -1.52 -16.94 1.83
C GLU A 75 -2.82 -16.11 1.75
N PRO A 76 -3.00 -15.28 0.69
CA PRO A 76 -4.25 -14.57 0.45
C PRO A 76 -5.35 -15.54 0.01
N LYS A 77 -6.62 -15.16 0.21
CA LYS A 77 -7.80 -15.96 -0.21
C LYS A 77 -8.07 -15.98 -1.73
N PHE A 78 -7.14 -15.50 -2.56
CA PHE A 78 -7.27 -15.50 -4.01
C PHE A 78 -6.97 -16.86 -4.63
N HIS A 79 -7.67 -17.22 -5.71
CA HIS A 79 -7.42 -18.48 -6.42
C HIS A 79 -6.01 -18.50 -7.02
N ARG A 80 -5.58 -17.38 -7.60
CA ARG A 80 -4.22 -17.22 -8.15
C ARG A 80 -3.18 -16.79 -7.09
N GLY A 81 -3.55 -16.83 -5.81
CA GLY A 81 -2.66 -16.49 -4.68
C GLY A 81 -1.99 -15.12 -4.83
N PHE A 82 -0.68 -15.06 -4.58
CA PHE A 82 0.09 -13.81 -4.68
C PHE A 82 0.14 -13.21 -6.09
N ALA A 83 -0.11 -13.97 -7.16
CA ALA A 83 -0.17 -13.40 -8.50
C ALA A 83 -1.36 -12.45 -8.66
N ALA A 84 -2.56 -12.83 -8.19
CA ALA A 84 -3.72 -11.95 -8.19
C ALA A 84 -3.51 -10.73 -7.27
N LEU A 85 -2.85 -10.93 -6.12
CA LEU A 85 -2.50 -9.83 -5.22
C LEU A 85 -1.58 -8.80 -5.91
N LEU A 86 -0.61 -9.26 -6.70
CA LEU A 86 0.28 -8.36 -7.42
C LEU A 86 -0.40 -7.66 -8.59
N GLU A 87 -1.35 -8.32 -9.27
CA GLU A 87 -2.22 -7.66 -10.25
C GLU A 87 -3.11 -6.60 -9.59
N MET A 88 -3.62 -6.86 -8.39
CA MET A 88 -4.38 -5.90 -7.59
C MET A 88 -3.54 -4.68 -7.22
N ILE A 89 -2.31 -4.87 -6.73
CA ILE A 89 -1.37 -3.77 -6.44
C ILE A 89 -1.02 -3.01 -7.72
N ALA A 90 -0.65 -3.70 -8.80
CA ALA A 90 -0.36 -3.06 -10.07
C ALA A 90 -1.56 -2.25 -10.58
N PHE A 91 -2.78 -2.77 -10.44
CA PHE A 91 -3.99 -2.03 -10.74
C PHE A 91 -4.10 -0.75 -9.89
N ILE A 92 -4.02 -0.85 -8.56
CA ILE A 92 -4.10 0.28 -7.63
C ILE A 92 -3.07 1.36 -8.01
N GLU A 93 -1.83 0.95 -8.27
CA GLU A 93 -0.72 1.85 -8.58
C GLU A 93 -0.69 2.34 -10.04
N GLY A 94 -1.64 1.89 -10.86
CA GLY A 94 -1.72 2.28 -12.27
C GLY A 94 -0.55 1.76 -13.10
N ILE A 95 0.07 0.66 -12.66
CA ILE A 95 1.15 -0.03 -13.35
C ILE A 95 0.54 -0.98 -14.38
N PRO A 96 0.94 -0.91 -15.66
CA PRO A 96 0.45 -1.86 -16.66
C PRO A 96 0.93 -3.29 -16.34
N PHE A 97 0.00 -4.21 -16.08
CA PHE A 97 0.29 -5.62 -15.78
C PHE A 97 -0.13 -6.61 -16.89
N HIS A 98 -0.46 -6.11 -18.09
CA HIS A 98 -0.89 -6.95 -19.20
C HIS A 98 0.26 -7.87 -19.69
N ARG A 99 -0.03 -9.17 -19.81
CA ARG A 99 0.85 -10.27 -20.30
C ARG A 99 2.13 -10.60 -19.51
N ARG A 100 2.55 -9.81 -18.51
CA ARG A 100 3.87 -9.99 -17.86
C ARG A 100 3.96 -11.15 -16.86
N TRP A 101 2.84 -11.62 -16.32
CA TRP A 101 2.84 -12.56 -15.18
C TRP A 101 2.43 -13.99 -15.51
N GLU A 102 1.72 -14.21 -16.63
CA GLU A 102 1.18 -15.53 -16.99
C GLU A 102 2.28 -16.53 -17.40
N SER A 103 3.38 -16.07 -18.00
CA SER A 103 4.41 -16.99 -18.51
C SER A 103 5.25 -17.66 -17.40
N GLN A 104 5.07 -17.28 -16.13
CA GLN A 104 6.00 -17.66 -15.06
C GLN A 104 5.32 -18.32 -13.85
N SER A 105 3.98 -18.27 -13.77
CA SER A 105 3.20 -19.01 -12.76
C SER A 105 3.01 -20.50 -13.11
N ALA A 106 3.53 -20.97 -14.24
CA ALA A 106 3.39 -22.36 -14.67
C ALA A 106 4.19 -23.39 -13.84
N HIS A 107 5.07 -22.96 -12.93
CA HIS A 107 6.01 -23.87 -12.23
C HIS A 107 6.12 -23.71 -10.70
N GLY A 108 5.10 -23.18 -10.01
CA GLY A 108 5.04 -23.28 -8.54
C GLY A 108 4.28 -22.17 -7.84
N LYS A 109 3.94 -22.41 -6.56
CA LYS A 109 3.44 -21.38 -5.63
C LYS A 109 4.39 -20.19 -5.67
N SER A 110 3.96 -19.11 -6.32
CA SER A 110 4.84 -17.97 -6.59
C SER A 110 5.11 -17.20 -5.30
N ASP A 111 6.38 -16.98 -5.00
CA ASP A 111 6.83 -16.26 -3.81
C ASP A 111 6.51 -14.76 -3.92
N LEU A 112 5.76 -14.20 -2.95
CA LEU A 112 5.43 -12.77 -2.90
C LEU A 112 6.66 -11.86 -3.02
N MET A 113 7.75 -12.16 -2.33
CA MET A 113 8.96 -11.32 -2.30
C MET A 113 9.64 -11.31 -3.68
N GLU A 114 9.78 -12.47 -4.31
CA GLU A 114 10.32 -12.62 -5.66
C GLU A 114 9.48 -11.84 -6.68
N LEU A 115 8.16 -12.07 -6.62
CA LEU A 115 7.18 -11.43 -7.46
C LEU A 115 7.20 -9.90 -7.31
N PHE A 116 7.11 -9.40 -6.07
CA PHE A 116 7.12 -7.98 -5.77
C PHE A 116 8.43 -7.32 -6.20
N THR A 117 9.57 -7.98 -5.97
CA THR A 117 10.88 -7.49 -6.39
C THR A 117 10.95 -7.32 -7.91
N ARG A 118 10.45 -8.29 -8.68
CA ARG A 118 10.39 -8.17 -10.14
C ARG A 118 9.52 -7.00 -10.59
N LEU A 119 8.34 -6.83 -9.99
CA LEU A 119 7.44 -5.71 -10.29
C LEU A 119 8.14 -4.37 -10.01
N TYR A 120 8.87 -4.29 -8.90
CA TYR A 120 9.64 -3.10 -8.53
C TYR A 120 10.78 -2.82 -9.51
N LEU A 121 11.58 -3.82 -9.88
CA LEU A 121 12.68 -3.67 -10.85
C LEU A 121 12.18 -3.31 -12.26
N ASP A 122 10.97 -3.72 -12.63
CA ASP A 122 10.33 -3.30 -13.88
C ASP A 122 9.95 -1.82 -13.85
N ALA A 123 9.33 -1.36 -12.76
CA ALA A 123 9.02 0.06 -12.57
C ALA A 123 10.29 0.93 -12.54
N LEU A 124 11.35 0.44 -11.90
CA LEU A 124 12.64 1.13 -11.83
C LEU A 124 13.34 1.22 -13.19
N ASN A 125 13.27 0.16 -13.98
CA ASN A 125 13.77 0.14 -15.36
C ASN A 125 13.03 1.16 -16.24
N ASP A 126 11.70 1.24 -16.11
CA ASP A 126 10.89 2.19 -16.89
C ASP A 126 11.10 3.64 -16.44
N LEU A 127 11.45 3.86 -15.16
CA LEU A 127 11.93 5.15 -14.66
C LEU A 127 13.29 5.52 -15.26
N LEU A 128 14.29 4.64 -15.19
CA LEU A 128 15.64 4.92 -15.70
C LEU A 128 15.64 5.29 -17.18
N LYS A 129 14.81 4.63 -18.01
CA LYS A 129 14.63 4.97 -19.44
C LYS A 129 14.18 6.42 -19.67
N ARG A 130 13.49 7.02 -18.70
CA ARG A 130 12.99 8.40 -18.77
C ARG A 130 13.94 9.40 -18.11
N GLY A 131 15.02 8.92 -17.50
CA GLY A 131 16.03 9.71 -16.82
C GLY A 131 15.74 9.94 -15.34
N VAL A 132 16.83 10.12 -14.61
CA VAL A 132 16.85 10.38 -13.17
C VAL A 132 16.68 11.89 -12.93
N VAL A 133 15.81 12.25 -11.98
CA VAL A 133 15.62 13.64 -11.54
C VAL A 133 16.86 14.10 -10.80
N LYS A 134 17.19 15.37 -11.03
CA LYS A 134 18.31 16.05 -10.40
C LYS A 134 17.79 17.39 -9.87
N GLU A 135 18.31 17.83 -8.73
CA GLU A 135 17.98 19.13 -8.15
C GLU A 135 19.17 20.08 -8.22
N TYR A 136 18.87 21.37 -8.31
CA TYR A 136 19.86 22.42 -8.21
C TYR A 136 20.06 22.75 -6.72
N VAL A 137 21.25 22.48 -6.20
CA VAL A 137 21.68 22.89 -4.87
C VAL A 137 22.66 24.03 -5.03
N THR A 138 22.38 25.16 -4.38
CA THR A 138 23.30 26.30 -4.37
C THR A 138 24.45 26.00 -3.43
N GLU A 139 25.65 25.91 -3.98
CA GLU A 139 26.90 25.75 -3.24
C GLU A 139 27.68 27.05 -3.18
N GLU A 140 28.45 27.20 -2.11
CA GLU A 140 29.39 28.31 -1.92
C GLU A 140 30.78 27.74 -1.60
N ASP A 141 31.75 27.97 -2.49
CA ASP A 141 33.10 27.43 -2.33
C ASP A 141 34.20 28.40 -2.82
N ASN A 142 35.41 28.23 -2.29
CA ASN A 142 36.58 29.02 -2.60
C ASN A 142 37.46 28.34 -3.66
N LEU A 143 37.10 28.55 -4.92
CA LEU A 143 37.63 27.82 -6.07
C LEU A 143 38.85 28.51 -6.70
N ARG A 144 39.64 27.75 -7.45
CA ARG A 144 40.73 28.30 -8.29
C ARG A 144 40.25 28.89 -9.62
N LEU A 145 39.01 28.60 -10.00
CA LEU A 145 38.39 28.99 -11.26
C LEU A 145 37.01 29.56 -10.98
N LEU A 146 36.60 30.58 -11.73
CA LEU A 146 35.27 31.16 -11.61
C LEU A 146 34.20 30.15 -12.05
N ARG A 147 33.31 29.78 -11.13
CA ARG A 147 32.14 28.93 -11.38
C ARG A 147 30.88 29.67 -10.89
N GLY A 148 29.89 29.86 -11.75
CA GLY A 148 28.68 30.61 -11.40
C GLY A 148 28.94 32.09 -11.08
N ARG A 149 28.38 32.59 -9.97
CA ARG A 149 28.46 34.00 -9.59
C ARG A 149 29.51 34.21 -8.49
N PRO A 150 30.48 35.12 -8.66
CA PRO A 150 31.44 35.44 -7.61
C PRO A 150 30.78 36.25 -6.49
N ASP A 151 31.07 35.92 -5.24
CA ASP A 151 30.74 36.76 -4.09
C ASP A 151 31.97 37.58 -3.70
N PHE A 152 32.04 38.80 -4.22
CA PHE A 152 33.19 39.67 -4.00
C PHE A 152 33.36 40.06 -2.53
N VAL A 153 32.27 40.14 -1.75
CA VAL A 153 32.33 40.53 -0.33
C VAL A 153 33.03 39.44 0.47
N VAL A 154 32.58 38.18 0.32
CA VAL A 154 33.22 37.04 1.00
C VAL A 154 34.61 36.78 0.43
N ASN A 155 34.83 36.99 -0.87
CA ASN A 155 36.14 36.81 -1.50
C ASN A 155 37.20 37.77 -0.92
N LEU A 156 36.87 39.05 -0.76
CA LEU A 156 37.77 40.05 -0.15
C LEU A 156 38.12 39.70 1.29
N GLN A 157 37.21 39.06 2.03
CA GLN A 157 37.45 38.61 3.40
C GLN A 157 38.30 37.33 3.48
N LYS A 158 38.04 36.35 2.61
CA LYS A 158 38.69 35.02 2.66
C LYS A 158 39.99 34.93 1.86
N ASN A 159 40.19 35.77 0.85
CA ASN A 159 41.35 35.71 -0.05
C ASN A 159 42.19 37.01 -0.13
N PRO A 160 42.53 37.69 0.98
CA PRO A 160 43.26 38.96 0.93
C PRO A 160 44.69 38.84 0.36
N ALA A 161 45.29 37.65 0.39
CA ALA A 161 46.64 37.37 -0.13
C ALA A 161 46.70 36.13 -1.06
N SER A 162 45.55 35.66 -1.53
CA SER A 162 45.44 34.45 -2.36
C SER A 162 44.77 34.78 -3.69
N PRO A 163 45.49 35.44 -4.63
CA PRO A 163 44.92 35.87 -5.91
C PRO A 163 44.56 34.71 -6.84
N ASP A 164 45.01 33.49 -6.53
CA ASP A 164 44.70 32.25 -7.25
C ASP A 164 43.36 31.63 -6.83
N ARG A 165 42.58 32.31 -5.98
CA ARG A 165 41.28 31.84 -5.49
C ARG A 165 40.17 32.88 -5.62
N ILE A 166 38.96 32.39 -5.88
CA ILE A 166 37.74 33.20 -6.00
C ILE A 166 36.58 32.50 -5.29
N TYR A 167 35.98 33.19 -4.32
CA TYR A 167 34.78 32.71 -3.63
C TYR A 167 33.57 32.81 -4.56
N CYS A 168 32.97 31.67 -4.85
CA CYS A 168 31.93 31.52 -5.85
C CYS A 168 30.67 30.93 -5.23
N ARG A 169 29.52 31.41 -5.70
CA ARG A 169 28.20 30.83 -5.46
C ARG A 169 27.64 30.30 -6.77
N TYR A 170 27.38 29.01 -6.86
CA TYR A 170 26.90 28.36 -8.08
C TYR A 170 25.89 27.27 -7.76
N ASP A 171 25.04 26.94 -8.73
CA ASP A 171 24.09 25.85 -8.58
C ASP A 171 24.69 24.55 -9.14
N GLU A 172 24.89 23.57 -8.26
CA GLU A 172 25.30 22.22 -8.61
C GLU A 172 24.08 21.33 -8.80
N LEU A 173 24.15 20.45 -9.79
CA LEU A 173 23.04 19.65 -10.24
C LEU A 173 23.22 18.23 -9.67
N VAL A 174 22.61 17.97 -8.51
CA VAL A 174 22.83 16.77 -7.70
C VAL A 174 21.75 15.72 -7.90
N THR A 175 22.14 14.45 -7.87
CA THR A 175 21.25 13.29 -7.89
C THR A 175 20.97 12.72 -6.50
N ASP A 176 21.73 13.12 -5.48
CA ASP A 176 21.58 12.62 -4.12
C ASP A 176 20.44 13.35 -3.38
N ILE A 177 19.21 13.11 -3.85
CA ILE A 177 17.97 13.74 -3.38
C ILE A 177 16.99 12.68 -2.86
N PRO A 178 16.06 13.02 -1.95
CA PRO A 178 15.13 12.06 -1.35
C PRO A 178 14.40 11.17 -2.36
N GLU A 179 14.00 11.71 -3.52
CA GLU A 179 13.36 10.98 -4.62
C GLU A 179 14.21 9.79 -5.11
N ASN A 180 15.53 9.96 -5.17
CA ASN A 180 16.42 8.90 -5.61
C ASN A 180 16.85 8.00 -4.45
N GLN A 181 17.11 8.59 -3.29
CA GLN A 181 17.58 7.90 -2.10
C GLN A 181 16.58 6.83 -1.63
N VAL A 182 15.26 7.09 -1.69
CA VAL A 182 14.26 6.09 -1.28
C VAL A 182 14.20 4.89 -2.20
N LEU A 183 14.53 5.06 -3.48
CA LEU A 183 14.58 3.96 -4.45
C LEU A 183 15.80 3.06 -4.16
N LEU A 184 16.96 3.66 -3.85
CA LEU A 184 18.11 2.89 -3.39
C LEU A 184 17.79 2.14 -2.08
N THR A 185 17.17 2.79 -1.09
CA THR A 185 16.77 2.13 0.17
C THR A 185 15.86 0.93 -0.08
N ALA A 186 14.92 1.03 -1.02
CA ALA A 186 14.05 -0.10 -1.38
C ALA A 186 14.81 -1.24 -2.09
N LEU A 187 15.82 -0.94 -2.91
CA LEU A 187 16.72 -1.94 -3.48
C LEU A 187 17.52 -2.67 -2.40
N GLU A 188 18.03 -1.96 -1.39
CA GLU A 188 18.74 -2.55 -0.25
C GLU A 188 17.83 -3.40 0.64
N ALA A 189 16.56 -3.02 0.76
CA ALA A 189 15.56 -3.84 1.45
C ALA A 189 15.35 -5.16 0.71
N ALA A 190 15.09 -5.09 -0.60
CA ALA A 190 14.81 -6.24 -1.43
C ALA A 190 16.04 -7.16 -1.62
N SER A 191 17.27 -6.66 -1.49
CA SER A 191 18.49 -7.48 -1.57
C SER A 191 18.60 -8.52 -0.45
N ARG A 192 17.83 -8.34 0.63
CA ARG A 192 17.78 -9.30 1.76
C ARG A 192 16.94 -10.53 1.43
N TYR A 193 16.05 -10.43 0.45
CA TYR A 193 15.12 -11.49 0.11
C TYR A 193 15.82 -12.67 -0.58
N ARG A 194 15.27 -13.87 -0.37
CA ARG A 194 15.68 -15.06 -1.11
C ARG A 194 15.08 -15.03 -2.52
N LEU A 195 15.82 -14.42 -3.44
CA LEU A 195 15.40 -14.24 -4.83
C LEU A 195 15.92 -15.35 -5.74
N ALA A 196 15.24 -15.57 -6.87
CA ALA A 196 15.78 -16.41 -7.93
C ALA A 196 17.07 -15.78 -8.49
N PRO A 197 18.07 -16.58 -8.93
CA PRO A 197 19.37 -16.05 -9.37
C PRO A 197 19.28 -14.92 -10.40
N ALA A 198 18.37 -15.04 -11.38
CA ALA A 198 18.15 -14.01 -12.40
C ALA A 198 17.62 -12.69 -11.82
N THR A 199 16.69 -12.76 -10.86
CA THR A 199 16.13 -11.58 -10.17
C THR A 199 17.17 -10.95 -9.26
N GLY A 200 17.93 -11.77 -8.50
CA GLY A 200 19.02 -11.29 -7.65
C GLY A 200 20.13 -10.60 -8.45
N GLN A 201 20.54 -11.17 -9.59
CA GLN A 201 21.54 -10.54 -10.47
C GLN A 201 21.03 -9.21 -11.03
N ARG A 202 19.76 -9.16 -11.45
CA ARG A 202 19.14 -7.91 -11.92
C ARG A 202 19.08 -6.88 -10.80
N LEU A 203 18.65 -7.26 -9.60
CA LEU A 203 18.61 -6.39 -8.43
C LEU A 203 19.99 -5.79 -8.12
N ASN A 204 21.03 -6.62 -8.07
CA ASN A 204 22.39 -6.17 -7.75
C ASN A 204 22.93 -5.18 -8.78
N ARG A 205 22.58 -5.36 -10.05
CA ARG A 205 22.92 -4.40 -11.11
C ARG A 205 22.25 -3.04 -10.87
N PHE A 206 20.95 -3.03 -10.64
CA PHE A 206 20.24 -1.79 -10.28
C PHE A 206 20.84 -1.17 -9.02
N ARG A 207 21.07 -1.94 -7.96
CA ARG A 207 21.70 -1.43 -6.73
C ARG A 207 23.03 -0.72 -7.01
N ALA A 208 23.94 -1.33 -7.76
CA ALA A 208 25.22 -0.72 -8.12
C ALA A 208 25.06 0.55 -8.97
N GLU A 209 24.12 0.58 -9.92
CA GLU A 209 23.82 1.78 -10.71
C GLU A 209 23.30 2.93 -9.83
N TRP A 210 22.45 2.63 -8.85
CA TRP A 210 21.85 3.62 -7.95
C TRP A 210 22.79 4.09 -6.84
N GLU A 211 23.73 3.25 -6.37
CA GLU A 211 24.79 3.61 -5.42
C GLU A 211 25.73 4.70 -5.97
N ILE A 212 25.86 4.80 -7.30
CA ILE A 212 26.62 5.89 -7.96
C ILE A 212 25.85 7.22 -7.89
N LEU A 213 24.51 7.17 -7.85
CA LEU A 213 23.65 8.34 -7.96
C LEU A 213 23.36 9.01 -6.61
N CYS A 214 23.21 8.21 -5.55
CA CYS A 214 22.73 8.69 -4.26
C CYS A 214 23.12 7.75 -3.11
N GLN A 215 23.00 8.23 -1.89
CA GLN A 215 23.09 7.41 -0.69
C GLN A 215 21.71 6.84 -0.30
N PRO A 216 21.63 5.76 0.49
CA PRO A 216 20.34 5.29 0.99
C PRO A 216 19.68 6.35 1.87
N TYR A 217 18.36 6.53 1.72
CA TYR A 217 17.55 7.38 2.57
C TYR A 217 17.58 6.87 4.02
N ARG A 218 17.93 7.75 4.97
CA ARG A 218 18.19 7.37 6.38
C ARG A 218 17.10 7.75 7.36
N GLU A 219 16.11 8.54 6.98
CA GLU A 219 15.06 8.92 7.92
C GLU A 219 14.06 7.77 8.11
N ALA A 220 13.39 7.75 9.27
CA ALA A 220 12.42 6.72 9.61
C ALA A 220 11.09 6.86 8.87
N GLN A 221 10.76 8.06 8.41
CA GLN A 221 9.47 8.38 7.79
C GLN A 221 9.61 8.47 6.27
N TRP A 222 8.62 7.94 5.55
CA TRP A 222 8.57 8.07 4.09
C TRP A 222 8.38 9.55 3.70
N PRO A 223 9.19 10.11 2.78
CA PRO A 223 9.07 11.50 2.35
C PRO A 223 7.72 11.81 1.70
N LEU A 224 7.28 13.06 1.83
CA LEU A 224 6.13 13.57 1.08
C LEU A 224 6.57 14.09 -0.30
N PHE A 225 6.29 13.31 -1.34
CA PHE A 225 6.61 13.69 -2.72
C PHE A 225 5.51 14.51 -3.39
N HIS A 226 5.89 15.61 -4.04
CA HIS A 226 5.02 16.40 -4.90
C HIS A 226 5.31 16.08 -6.37
N TYR A 227 4.35 15.41 -7.03
CA TYR A 227 4.51 15.03 -8.42
C TYR A 227 4.03 16.13 -9.37
N HIS A 228 4.94 16.62 -10.20
CA HIS A 228 4.70 17.54 -11.30
C HIS A 228 5.15 16.92 -12.63
N ARG A 229 5.00 17.65 -13.74
CA ARG A 229 5.26 17.13 -15.10
C ARG A 229 6.66 16.50 -15.28
N LEU A 230 7.68 16.98 -14.56
CA LEU A 230 9.08 16.55 -14.72
C LEU A 230 9.45 15.30 -13.91
N ASN A 231 8.74 15.00 -12.82
CA ASN A 231 9.02 13.84 -11.96
C ASN A 231 7.83 12.85 -11.89
N ARG A 232 6.76 13.07 -12.66
CA ARG A 232 5.55 12.21 -12.62
C ARG A 232 5.86 10.74 -12.91
N HIS A 233 6.90 10.45 -13.70
CA HIS A 233 7.31 9.08 -13.99
C HIS A 233 7.89 8.34 -12.78
N TYR A 234 8.32 9.04 -11.73
CA TYR A 234 8.76 8.43 -10.48
C TYR A 234 7.63 7.79 -9.69
N GLN A 235 6.39 8.26 -9.89
CA GLN A 235 5.25 7.93 -9.04
C GLN A 235 5.08 6.42 -8.87
N GLN A 236 5.17 5.63 -9.95
CA GLN A 236 5.01 4.17 -9.87
C GLN A 236 6.13 3.51 -9.07
N ALA A 237 7.38 3.88 -9.32
CA ALA A 237 8.54 3.32 -8.62
C ALA A 237 8.54 3.72 -7.13
N HIS A 238 8.23 4.98 -6.81
CA HIS A 238 8.08 5.45 -5.43
C HIS A 238 7.00 4.70 -4.68
N ARG A 239 5.82 4.48 -5.29
CA ARG A 239 4.74 3.78 -4.60
C ARG A 239 5.11 2.33 -4.26
N LEU A 240 5.73 1.60 -5.20
CA LEU A 240 6.26 0.26 -4.94
C LEU A 240 7.39 0.25 -3.89
N ALA A 241 8.33 1.20 -3.99
CA ALA A 241 9.39 1.38 -3.00
C ALA A 241 8.82 1.65 -1.60
N GLY A 242 7.69 2.36 -1.50
CA GLY A 242 7.00 2.58 -0.23
C GLY A 242 6.54 1.30 0.47
N TYR A 243 6.14 0.26 -0.26
CA TYR A 243 5.80 -1.03 0.36
C TYR A 243 7.02 -1.73 0.96
N LEU A 244 8.16 -1.67 0.27
CA LEU A 244 9.44 -2.23 0.74
C LEU A 244 9.99 -1.42 1.92
N PHE A 245 9.96 -0.10 1.82
CA PHE A 245 10.43 0.81 2.87
C PHE A 245 9.69 0.66 4.19
N ARG A 246 8.36 0.44 4.16
CA ARG A 246 7.59 0.17 5.38
C ARG A 246 8.03 -1.09 6.12
N GLN A 247 8.71 -2.02 5.46
CA GLN A 247 9.30 -3.20 6.11
C GLN A 247 10.68 -2.86 6.71
N VAL A 248 11.45 -1.98 6.06
CA VAL A 248 12.78 -1.54 6.51
C VAL A 248 12.73 -0.87 7.89
N ALA A 249 11.69 -0.07 8.18
CA ALA A 249 11.55 0.61 9.47
C ALA A 249 11.40 -0.38 10.64
N THR A 250 10.71 -1.50 10.43
CA THR A 250 10.60 -2.58 11.41
C THR A 250 11.89 -3.39 11.50
N GLU A 251 12.62 -3.55 10.39
CA GLU A 251 13.84 -4.38 10.32
C GLU A 251 15.12 -3.66 10.81
N ASN A 252 15.22 -2.34 10.68
CA ASN A 252 16.41 -1.58 11.10
C ASN A 252 16.62 -1.54 12.62
N LEU A 253 15.58 -1.84 13.40
CA LEU A 253 15.67 -2.03 14.85
C LEU A 253 16.50 -3.29 15.23
N PHE A 254 16.66 -4.24 14.30
CA PHE A 254 17.20 -5.56 14.57
C PHE A 254 18.52 -5.85 13.84
N ARG A 255 19.30 -4.81 13.49
CA ARG A 255 20.68 -4.97 12.98
C ARG A 255 21.63 -5.43 14.11
N TYR A 256 21.38 -6.61 14.66
CA TYR A 256 22.37 -7.37 15.41
C TYR A 256 23.05 -8.32 14.44
N HIS A 257 24.36 -8.10 14.24
CA HIS A 257 25.37 -9.03 13.75
C HIS A 257 24.84 -10.22 12.89
N ASP A 258 24.92 -10.07 11.56
CA ASP A 258 24.97 -11.19 10.61
C ASP A 258 23.72 -12.10 10.48
N ARG A 259 22.54 -11.70 10.98
CA ARG A 259 21.32 -12.53 10.96
C ARG A 259 20.25 -12.07 9.96
N SER A 260 19.70 -13.04 9.21
CA SER A 260 18.89 -12.87 7.98
C SER A 260 17.37 -12.85 8.21
N PHE A 261 16.86 -12.01 9.11
CA PHE A 261 15.41 -11.85 9.28
C PHE A 261 14.87 -10.75 8.36
N TYR A 262 13.78 -11.05 7.66
CA TYR A 262 13.10 -10.08 6.80
C TYR A 262 11.65 -10.48 6.56
N SER A 263 10.82 -9.51 6.20
CA SER A 263 9.41 -9.78 5.90
C SER A 263 8.88 -8.88 4.81
N LEU A 264 7.78 -9.34 4.22
CA LEU A 264 6.94 -8.52 3.37
C LEU A 264 5.51 -8.89 3.71
N LEU A 265 4.89 -8.06 4.55
CA LEU A 265 3.50 -8.20 4.96
C LEU A 265 2.68 -7.04 4.40
N LEU A 266 1.52 -7.38 3.84
CA LEU A 266 0.60 -6.46 3.16
C LEU A 266 -0.77 -6.48 3.85
N ASN A 267 -1.31 -5.29 4.15
CA ASN A 267 -2.62 -5.15 4.78
C ASN A 267 -3.74 -5.31 3.75
N MET A 268 -4.53 -6.38 3.84
CA MET A 268 -5.62 -6.59 2.88
C MET A 268 -6.82 -5.68 3.10
N ASN A 269 -7.03 -5.11 4.30
CA ASN A 269 -8.08 -4.11 4.50
C ASN A 269 -7.79 -2.86 3.65
N GLU A 270 -6.58 -2.32 3.78
CA GLU A 270 -6.15 -1.12 3.04
C GLU A 270 -6.12 -1.38 1.53
N LEU A 271 -5.53 -2.51 1.11
CA LEU A 271 -5.47 -2.87 -0.31
C LEU A 271 -6.88 -3.01 -0.90
N PHE A 272 -7.82 -3.62 -0.19
CA PHE A 272 -9.19 -3.78 -0.66
C PHE A 272 -9.92 -2.44 -0.79
N GLU A 273 -9.78 -1.55 0.21
CA GLU A 273 -10.31 -0.18 0.14
C GLU A 273 -9.75 0.57 -1.08
N ASP A 274 -8.42 0.54 -1.26
CA ASP A 274 -7.74 1.16 -2.40
C ASP A 274 -8.17 0.58 -3.75
N PHE A 275 -8.35 -0.74 -3.82
CA PHE A 275 -8.81 -1.41 -5.02
C PHE A 275 -10.21 -0.96 -5.42
N VAL A 276 -11.16 -0.99 -4.48
CA VAL A 276 -12.54 -0.53 -4.72
C VAL A 276 -12.56 0.95 -5.11
N ARG A 277 -11.81 1.78 -4.37
CA ARG A 277 -11.62 3.21 -4.69
C ARG A 277 -11.18 3.40 -6.14
N GLU A 278 -10.15 2.69 -6.57
CA GLU A 278 -9.60 2.82 -7.93
C GLU A 278 -10.53 2.25 -9.00
N VAL A 279 -11.27 1.17 -8.73
CA VAL A 279 -12.31 0.66 -9.63
C VAL A 279 -13.37 1.73 -9.85
N LEU A 280 -13.93 2.28 -8.78
CA LEU A 280 -14.97 3.30 -8.87
C LEU A 280 -14.45 4.57 -9.55
N ARG A 281 -13.26 5.05 -9.18
CA ARG A 281 -12.66 6.27 -9.74
C ARG A 281 -12.39 6.15 -11.24
N ARG A 282 -12.01 4.96 -11.73
CA ARG A 282 -11.65 4.75 -13.14
C ARG A 282 -12.85 4.45 -14.03
N TYR A 283 -13.90 3.83 -13.49
CA TYR A 283 -14.96 3.24 -14.30
C TYR A 283 -16.37 3.77 -14.03
N LEU A 284 -16.59 4.55 -12.97
CA LEU A 284 -17.86 5.28 -12.85
C LEU A 284 -17.99 6.35 -13.95
N PRO A 285 -19.20 6.55 -14.52
CA PRO A 285 -19.46 7.65 -15.43
C PRO A 285 -19.16 9.02 -14.81
N GLY A 286 -18.78 10.00 -15.63
CA GLY A 286 -18.36 11.33 -15.18
C GLY A 286 -19.38 12.14 -14.37
N ARG A 287 -20.65 11.69 -14.30
CA ARG A 287 -21.67 12.27 -13.39
C ARG A 287 -21.46 11.90 -11.93
N PHE A 288 -20.62 10.91 -11.62
CA PHE A 288 -20.30 10.50 -10.26
C PHE A 288 -18.90 10.97 -9.87
N ARG A 289 -18.78 11.50 -8.65
CA ARG A 289 -17.50 11.88 -8.05
C ARG A 289 -17.23 11.00 -6.84
N VAL A 290 -16.10 10.28 -6.88
CA VAL A 290 -15.62 9.48 -5.74
C VAL A 290 -14.71 10.35 -4.88
N SER A 291 -14.98 10.41 -3.59
CA SER A 291 -14.07 10.97 -2.58
C SER A 291 -13.77 9.93 -1.51
N ALA A 292 -12.55 9.99 -0.98
CA ALA A 292 -12.08 9.11 0.08
C ALA A 292 -11.52 9.96 1.23
N GLN A 293 -11.44 9.38 2.42
CA GLN A 293 -10.85 10.03 3.60
C GLN A 293 -11.48 11.40 3.95
N THR A 294 -12.76 11.59 3.60
CA THR A 294 -13.50 12.83 3.89
C THR A 294 -13.71 12.95 5.39
N LYS A 295 -13.07 13.93 6.03
CA LYS A 295 -13.17 14.16 7.47
C LYS A 295 -14.40 14.98 7.82
N VAL A 296 -15.37 14.33 8.44
CA VAL A 296 -16.56 14.99 8.99
C VAL A 296 -16.26 15.36 10.45
N ARG A 297 -16.18 16.66 10.74
CA ARG A 297 -15.81 17.19 12.07
C ARG A 297 -17.00 17.66 12.89
N ASP A 298 -18.16 17.79 12.27
CA ASP A 298 -19.38 18.35 12.86
C ASP A 298 -20.41 17.28 13.23
N ALA A 299 -20.11 15.99 13.00
CA ALA A 299 -21.04 14.89 13.26
C ALA A 299 -21.12 14.48 14.74
N ILE A 300 -20.03 14.63 15.51
CA ILE A 300 -19.99 14.27 16.93
C ILE A 300 -19.39 15.45 17.69
N LEU A 301 -20.24 16.16 18.43
CA LEU A 301 -19.88 17.39 19.14
C LEU A 301 -20.02 17.21 20.66
N SER A 302 -19.16 17.90 21.41
CA SER A 302 -19.29 18.09 22.85
C SER A 302 -19.05 19.56 23.17
N GLY A 303 -20.02 20.22 23.82
CA GLY A 303 -19.96 21.66 24.07
C GLY A 303 -19.82 22.52 22.79
N GLY A 304 -20.43 22.09 21.68
CA GLY A 304 -20.35 22.77 20.38
C GLY A 304 -19.01 22.62 19.64
N LYS A 305 -18.05 21.87 20.19
CA LYS A 305 -16.75 21.58 19.57
C LYS A 305 -16.69 20.14 19.07
N THR A 306 -15.91 19.89 18.02
CA THR A 306 -15.65 18.54 17.51
C THR A 306 -15.13 17.65 18.64
N TYR A 307 -15.90 16.65 19.01
CA TYR A 307 -15.50 15.64 19.98
C TYR A 307 -14.78 14.48 19.28
N ARG A 308 -15.36 13.98 18.18
CA ARG A 308 -14.77 12.93 17.34
C ARG A 308 -15.01 13.23 15.87
N GLN A 309 -14.01 12.91 15.05
CA GLN A 309 -14.12 12.97 13.60
C GLN A 309 -14.68 11.65 13.08
N VAL A 310 -15.48 11.75 12.04
CA VAL A 310 -16.04 10.62 11.31
C VAL A 310 -15.42 10.60 9.92
N ILE A 311 -14.90 9.45 9.52
CA ILE A 311 -14.19 9.27 8.25
C ILE A 311 -14.75 8.01 7.59
N PRO A 312 -15.74 8.15 6.70
CA PRO A 312 -16.15 7.06 5.83
C PRO A 312 -15.01 6.67 4.88
N ASP A 313 -14.96 5.39 4.51
CA ASP A 313 -13.98 4.90 3.54
C ASP A 313 -14.14 5.64 2.20
N LEU A 314 -15.38 5.66 1.69
CA LEU A 314 -15.71 6.24 0.39
C LEU A 314 -17.06 6.98 0.43
N LEU A 315 -17.11 8.10 -0.28
CA LEU A 315 -18.35 8.80 -0.62
C LEU A 315 -18.44 8.90 -2.14
N VAL A 316 -19.63 8.64 -2.67
CA VAL A 316 -19.94 8.83 -4.09
C VAL A 316 -21.03 9.88 -4.22
N THR A 317 -20.70 11.01 -4.83
CA THR A 317 -21.65 12.09 -5.08
C THR A 317 -22.12 12.04 -6.53
N GLU A 318 -23.44 11.98 -6.75
CA GLU A 318 -24.02 12.17 -8.07
C GLU A 318 -24.23 13.66 -8.34
N ALA A 319 -23.59 14.20 -9.37
CA ALA A 319 -23.60 15.62 -9.66
C ALA A 319 -24.99 16.18 -10.02
N THR A 320 -25.87 15.35 -10.61
CA THR A 320 -27.20 15.77 -11.07
C THR A 320 -28.18 15.91 -9.92
N SER A 321 -28.22 14.93 -9.01
CA SER A 321 -29.16 14.93 -7.88
C SER A 321 -28.58 15.58 -6.62
N GLY A 322 -27.25 15.71 -6.54
CA GLY A 322 -26.55 16.09 -5.30
C GLY A 322 -26.50 14.97 -4.25
N THR A 323 -27.03 13.78 -4.57
CA THR A 323 -27.11 12.65 -3.64
C THR A 323 -25.71 12.17 -3.27
N VAL A 324 -25.48 11.95 -1.97
CA VAL A 324 -24.24 11.38 -1.45
C VAL A 324 -24.49 9.97 -0.96
N LEU A 325 -23.84 8.99 -1.59
CA LEU A 325 -23.84 7.60 -1.17
C LEU A 325 -22.62 7.34 -0.29
N VAL A 326 -22.85 6.74 0.87
CA VAL A 326 -21.77 6.28 1.75
C VAL A 326 -21.45 4.83 1.41
N LEU A 327 -20.18 4.58 1.11
CA LEU A 327 -19.65 3.25 0.85
C LEU A 327 -18.58 2.94 1.91
N ASP A 328 -18.71 1.77 2.53
CA ASP A 328 -17.72 1.22 3.45
C ASP A 328 -17.21 -0.12 2.90
N THR A 329 -15.90 -0.31 2.93
CA THR A 329 -15.24 -1.48 2.36
C THR A 329 -14.74 -2.36 3.48
N LYS A 330 -15.26 -3.59 3.58
CA LYS A 330 -14.80 -4.56 4.58
C LYS A 330 -14.22 -5.78 3.90
N TYR A 331 -12.94 -6.04 4.17
CA TYR A 331 -12.28 -7.27 3.76
C TYR A 331 -12.69 -8.44 4.69
N LYS A 332 -14.00 -8.76 4.70
CA LYS A 332 -14.64 -9.76 5.54
C LYS A 332 -15.53 -10.67 4.70
N ASN A 333 -15.82 -11.85 5.21
CA ASN A 333 -16.59 -12.86 4.49
C ASN A 333 -18.10 -12.73 4.71
N TYR A 334 -18.66 -11.55 4.45
CA TYR A 334 -20.11 -11.30 4.62
C TYR A 334 -20.99 -12.08 3.63
N GLY A 335 -20.40 -12.67 2.60
CA GLY A 335 -21.07 -13.66 1.76
C GLY A 335 -21.33 -15.00 2.46
N GLN A 336 -20.79 -15.25 3.66
CA GLN A 336 -21.01 -16.49 4.42
C GLN A 336 -21.41 -16.25 5.88
N LYS A 337 -21.20 -15.03 6.39
CA LYS A 337 -21.52 -14.64 7.76
C LYS A 337 -22.40 -13.39 7.73
N PRO A 338 -23.31 -13.19 8.70
CA PRO A 338 -24.02 -11.94 8.85
C PRO A 338 -23.05 -10.75 8.95
N VAL A 339 -23.51 -9.58 8.51
CA VAL A 339 -22.77 -8.32 8.73
C VAL A 339 -22.63 -8.06 10.22
N ASP A 340 -21.44 -7.68 10.66
CA ASP A 340 -21.19 -7.46 12.08
C ASP A 340 -21.99 -6.26 12.59
N THR A 341 -22.53 -6.37 13.81
CA THR A 341 -23.32 -5.31 14.45
C THR A 341 -22.60 -3.96 14.49
N ALA A 342 -21.29 -3.98 14.74
CA ALA A 342 -20.47 -2.77 14.76
C ALA A 342 -20.46 -2.04 13.40
N ASP A 343 -20.42 -2.80 12.30
CA ASP A 343 -20.38 -2.25 10.95
C ASP A 343 -21.78 -1.74 10.53
N ILE A 344 -22.85 -2.43 10.95
CA ILE A 344 -24.22 -1.94 10.79
C ILE A 344 -24.40 -0.60 11.50
N PHE A 345 -23.94 -0.47 12.76
CA PHE A 345 -24.04 0.78 13.52
C PHE A 345 -23.20 1.90 12.91
N GLN A 346 -21.99 1.60 12.46
CA GLN A 346 -21.12 2.56 11.77
C GLN A 346 -21.81 3.12 10.52
N LEU A 347 -22.36 2.23 9.68
CA LEU A 347 -23.01 2.61 8.43
C LEU A 347 -24.36 3.30 8.62
N ALA A 348 -25.13 2.92 9.63
CA ALA A 348 -26.35 3.62 10.01
C ALA A 348 -26.05 5.09 10.40
N PHE A 349 -25.01 5.28 11.21
CA PHE A 349 -24.57 6.62 11.62
C PHE A 349 -24.10 7.45 10.42
N TYR A 350 -23.32 6.87 9.51
CA TYR A 350 -22.88 7.58 8.30
C TYR A 350 -24.05 7.94 7.38
N ALA A 351 -24.93 6.98 7.11
CA ALA A 351 -26.08 7.19 6.26
C ALA A 351 -26.98 8.32 6.78
N GLN A 352 -27.21 8.37 8.10
CA GLN A 352 -27.95 9.47 8.74
C GLN A 352 -27.24 10.82 8.53
N ARG A 353 -25.91 10.88 8.68
CA ARG A 353 -25.13 12.12 8.50
C ARG A 353 -25.12 12.63 7.05
N PHE A 354 -25.14 11.73 6.07
CA PHE A 354 -25.06 12.08 4.64
C PHE A 354 -26.42 12.06 3.92
N GLN A 355 -27.50 11.93 4.68
CA GLN A 355 -28.86 11.99 4.16
C GLN A 355 -29.06 13.29 3.36
N SER A 356 -29.37 13.13 2.07
CA SER A 356 -29.46 14.27 1.13
C SER A 356 -30.83 14.95 1.15
N VAL A 357 -31.90 14.21 1.51
CA VAL A 357 -33.28 14.71 1.57
C VAL A 357 -33.92 14.32 2.90
N PRO A 358 -34.36 15.28 3.73
CA PRO A 358 -35.12 15.00 4.95
C PRO A 358 -36.38 14.19 4.65
N GLY A 359 -36.64 13.11 5.40
CA GLY A 359 -37.81 12.25 5.24
C GLY A 359 -37.66 11.13 4.18
N GLN A 360 -36.60 11.12 3.37
CA GLN A 360 -36.23 9.94 2.59
C GLN A 360 -35.32 9.03 3.42
N GLY A 361 -35.55 7.72 3.39
CA GLY A 361 -34.72 6.78 4.15
C GLY A 361 -33.24 6.91 3.80
N HIS A 362 -32.37 6.82 4.81
CA HIS A 362 -30.93 6.93 4.59
C HIS A 362 -30.39 5.66 3.90
N THR A 363 -29.48 5.80 2.93
CA THR A 363 -28.91 4.66 2.20
C THR A 363 -27.40 4.59 2.41
N SER A 364 -26.92 3.41 2.77
CA SER A 364 -25.49 3.08 2.80
C SER A 364 -25.22 1.75 2.13
N ILE A 365 -23.96 1.55 1.73
CA ILE A 365 -23.53 0.35 1.03
C ILE A 365 -22.28 -0.17 1.74
N ILE A 366 -22.29 -1.45 2.08
CA ILE A 366 -21.11 -2.19 2.49
C ILE A 366 -20.64 -3.07 1.33
N LEU A 367 -19.37 -2.93 0.98
CA LEU A 367 -18.71 -3.68 -0.07
C LEU A 367 -17.76 -4.69 0.56
N TYR A 368 -17.84 -5.94 0.12
CA TYR A 368 -16.98 -7.03 0.62
C TYR A 368 -16.42 -7.87 -0.54
N PRO A 369 -15.24 -8.50 -0.39
CA PRO A 369 -14.63 -9.28 -1.47
C PRO A 369 -15.42 -10.57 -1.74
N ARG A 370 -15.72 -10.86 -3.00
CA ARG A 370 -16.05 -12.21 -3.47
C ARG A 370 -14.79 -12.91 -3.94
N TYR A 371 -14.47 -14.03 -3.33
CA TYR A 371 -13.37 -14.90 -3.77
C TYR A 371 -13.88 -15.91 -4.80
N ALA A 372 -13.04 -16.36 -5.73
CA ALA A 372 -13.47 -17.14 -6.90
C ALA A 372 -14.20 -18.47 -6.58
N ASN A 373 -13.96 -19.06 -5.41
CA ASN A 373 -14.65 -20.29 -4.98
C ASN A 373 -16.01 -20.01 -4.33
N GLN A 374 -16.44 -18.75 -4.27
CA GLN A 374 -17.72 -18.36 -3.70
C GLN A 374 -18.72 -18.08 -4.83
N PRO A 375 -19.94 -18.63 -4.76
CA PRO A 375 -20.96 -18.33 -5.75
C PRO A 375 -21.31 -16.85 -5.70
N ALA A 376 -21.69 -16.29 -6.85
CA ALA A 376 -22.31 -14.98 -6.89
C ALA A 376 -23.56 -15.00 -5.99
N ARG A 377 -23.69 -13.98 -5.13
CA ARG A 377 -24.89 -13.77 -4.33
C ARG A 377 -25.64 -12.56 -4.84
N ASN A 378 -26.95 -12.61 -4.70
CA ASN A 378 -27.77 -11.42 -4.89
C ASN A 378 -27.42 -10.40 -3.81
N ASP A 379 -27.55 -9.12 -4.16
CA ASP A 379 -27.44 -8.03 -3.20
C ASP A 379 -28.43 -8.27 -2.04
N GLU A 380 -27.94 -8.15 -0.81
CA GLU A 380 -28.78 -8.24 0.39
C GLU A 380 -29.12 -6.82 0.87
N ALA A 381 -30.40 -6.59 1.17
CA ALA A 381 -30.89 -5.34 1.74
C ALA A 381 -31.27 -5.56 3.19
N ILE A 382 -30.70 -4.76 4.08
CA ILE A 382 -31.00 -4.76 5.51
C ILE A 382 -31.75 -3.46 5.81
N ASP A 383 -33.05 -3.57 6.12
CA ASP A 383 -33.87 -2.43 6.52
C ASP A 383 -33.54 -2.03 7.98
N LEU A 384 -33.20 -0.77 8.17
CA LEU A 384 -32.84 -0.18 9.45
C LEU A 384 -34.03 0.60 10.00
N LEU A 385 -34.43 0.28 11.24
CA LEU A 385 -35.51 0.96 11.97
C LEU A 385 -36.82 1.08 11.16
N PRO A 386 -37.38 -0.02 10.61
CA PRO A 386 -38.57 0.04 9.78
C PRO A 386 -39.74 0.69 10.53
N GLY A 387 -40.45 1.61 9.85
CA GLY A 387 -41.59 2.35 10.42
C GLY A 387 -41.21 3.44 11.42
N ARG A 388 -39.93 3.77 11.60
CA ARG A 388 -39.46 4.89 12.44
C ARG A 388 -39.10 6.11 11.58
N GLU A 389 -39.05 7.29 12.20
CA GLU A 389 -38.74 8.57 11.54
C GLU A 389 -37.37 8.58 10.85
N HIS A 390 -36.38 7.89 11.41
CA HIS A 390 -35.04 7.73 10.84
C HIS A 390 -34.84 6.32 10.26
N PHE A 391 -35.77 5.85 9.43
CA PHE A 391 -35.58 4.58 8.73
C PHE A 391 -34.50 4.69 7.65
N GLY A 392 -33.93 3.56 7.26
CA GLY A 392 -32.97 3.50 6.17
C GLY A 392 -32.72 2.09 5.67
N ARG A 393 -31.79 1.97 4.72
CA ARG A 393 -31.44 0.71 4.10
C ARG A 393 -29.93 0.61 3.92
N LEU A 394 -29.39 -0.51 4.40
CA LEU A 394 -28.02 -0.92 4.15
C LEU A 394 -28.01 -1.97 3.05
N TRP A 395 -27.27 -1.71 1.98
CA TRP A 395 -27.01 -2.68 0.92
C TRP A 395 -25.70 -3.40 1.15
N VAL A 396 -25.72 -4.73 1.08
CA VAL A 396 -24.56 -5.61 1.25
C VAL A 396 -24.23 -6.20 -0.11
N ARG A 397 -23.09 -5.80 -0.68
CA ARG A 397 -22.69 -6.17 -2.04
C ARG A 397 -21.28 -6.74 -2.10
N ASP A 398 -21.14 -7.73 -2.96
CA ASP A 398 -19.86 -8.36 -3.20
C ASP A 398 -19.04 -7.59 -4.25
N VAL A 399 -17.72 -7.81 -4.25
CA VAL A 399 -16.76 -7.25 -5.20
C VAL A 399 -15.93 -8.40 -5.77
N PRO A 400 -16.12 -8.79 -7.04
CA PRO A 400 -15.40 -9.91 -7.63
C PRO A 400 -14.01 -9.50 -8.12
N ILE A 401 -13.03 -9.45 -7.21
CA ILE A 401 -11.70 -8.88 -7.45
C ILE A 401 -11.01 -9.51 -8.68
N GLU A 402 -10.87 -10.83 -8.73
CA GLU A 402 -10.16 -11.52 -9.83
C GLU A 402 -10.89 -11.37 -11.18
N GLU A 403 -12.22 -11.27 -11.16
CA GLU A 403 -13.01 -11.02 -12.37
C GLU A 403 -12.81 -9.59 -12.88
N LEU A 404 -12.83 -8.60 -11.99
CA LEU A 404 -12.54 -7.21 -12.33
C LEU A 404 -11.12 -7.07 -12.89
N LEU A 405 -10.13 -7.70 -12.26
CA LEU A 405 -8.74 -7.73 -12.77
C LEU A 405 -8.65 -8.39 -14.14
N ARG A 406 -9.38 -9.49 -14.37
CA ARG A 406 -9.49 -10.13 -15.69
C ARG A 406 -10.05 -9.15 -16.72
N LEU A 407 -11.15 -8.45 -16.42
CA LEU A 407 -11.77 -7.46 -17.30
C LEU A 407 -10.84 -6.29 -17.61
N VAL A 408 -10.10 -5.78 -16.62
CA VAL A 408 -9.05 -4.76 -16.82
C VAL A 408 -8.01 -5.26 -17.81
N ARG A 409 -7.58 -6.51 -17.67
CA ARG A 409 -6.55 -7.11 -18.51
C ARG A 409 -7.00 -7.29 -19.96
N VAL A 410 -8.25 -7.69 -20.18
CA VAL A 410 -8.81 -7.86 -21.54
C VAL A 410 -9.32 -6.54 -22.15
N GLY A 411 -9.40 -5.47 -21.36
CA GLY A 411 -9.79 -4.14 -21.84
C GLY A 411 -11.30 -3.91 -21.94
N GLU A 412 -12.12 -4.70 -21.24
CA GLU A 412 -13.59 -4.68 -21.27
C GLU A 412 -14.17 -3.49 -20.48
N ARG A 413 -13.95 -2.27 -20.97
CA ARG A 413 -14.30 -1.03 -20.27
C ARG A 413 -15.79 -0.86 -20.01
N GLU A 414 -16.66 -1.29 -20.94
CA GLU A 414 -18.11 -1.18 -20.77
C GLU A 414 -18.59 -2.08 -19.63
N GLU A 415 -18.10 -3.32 -19.55
CA GLU A 415 -18.41 -4.22 -18.46
C GLU A 415 -17.87 -3.69 -17.12
N LEU A 416 -16.65 -3.15 -17.10
CA LEU A 416 -16.10 -2.51 -15.91
C LEU A 416 -16.96 -1.32 -15.43
N ALA A 417 -17.49 -0.53 -16.35
CA ALA A 417 -18.42 0.55 -16.02
C ALA A 417 -19.74 0.02 -15.46
N ARG A 418 -20.31 -1.04 -16.05
CA ARG A 418 -21.49 -1.74 -15.52
C ARG A 418 -21.26 -2.28 -14.10
N GLN A 419 -20.12 -2.91 -13.86
CA GLN A 419 -19.77 -3.42 -12.53
C GLN A 419 -19.60 -2.27 -11.53
N ALA A 420 -18.93 -1.17 -11.89
CA ALA A 420 -18.79 -0.01 -11.00
C ALA A 420 -20.15 0.62 -10.64
N LEU A 421 -21.05 0.72 -11.61
CA LEU A 421 -22.43 1.16 -11.43
C LEU A 421 -23.23 0.24 -10.49
N ARG A 422 -23.11 -1.09 -10.65
CA ARG A 422 -23.67 -2.08 -9.73
C ARG A 422 -23.20 -1.88 -8.29
N LEU A 423 -21.91 -1.65 -8.08
CA LEU A 423 -21.35 -1.46 -6.73
C LEU A 423 -22.00 -0.28 -5.99
N ILE A 424 -22.34 0.80 -6.69
CA ILE A 424 -23.02 1.97 -6.10
C ILE A 424 -24.55 1.88 -6.16
N GLY A 425 -25.11 0.87 -6.85
CA GLY A 425 -26.56 0.67 -6.94
C GLY A 425 -27.26 1.61 -7.91
N ALA A 426 -26.50 2.16 -8.84
CA ALA A 426 -27.03 2.93 -9.96
C ALA A 426 -26.98 2.01 -11.17
N GLY A 427 -28.12 1.48 -11.61
CA GLY A 427 -28.22 0.54 -12.73
C GLY A 427 -29.41 0.86 -13.60
#